data_AF-A0A3D2JP89-F1
#
_entry.id   AF-A0A3D2JP89-F1
#
_cell.length_a   1.000
_cell.length_b   1.000
_cell.length_c   1.000
_cell.angle_alpha   90.00
_cell.angle_beta   90.00
_cell.angle_gamma   90.00
#
_symmetry.space_group_name_H-M   'P 1'
#
loop_
_entity.id
_entity.type
_entity.pdbx_description
1 polymer ?
#
loop_
_entity_poly.entity_id
_entity_poly.type
_entity_poly.pdbx_seq_one_letter_code
_entity_poly.pdbx_strand_id
1 'polypeptide(L)'
;MDDSSEIELAHKWYVIDVESGEVTPLVTQVAYDQFLFVQVFFDQYVESHNIWSPDSTKILISGAFLDMDAVIKPDGSIVLPDEFDTRIWVIDITGESEPLSVGTGTVASWSPQ
;
A
#
# COMPACT_ATOMS: atom_id res chain seq x y z
N MET A 1 25.50 -7.43 -2.63
CA MET A 1 24.15 -6.83 -2.68
C MET A 1 23.45 -7.49 -1.53
N ASP A 2 23.56 -6.87 -0.37
CA ASP A 2 22.99 -7.42 0.87
C ASP A 2 21.49 -7.23 0.77
N ASP A 3 20.72 -8.30 0.96
CA ASP A 3 19.25 -8.27 0.98
C ASP A 3 18.83 -7.27 2.07
N SER A 4 18.39 -6.09 1.64
CA SER A 4 17.70 -5.13 2.49
C SER A 4 16.56 -5.88 3.15
N SER A 5 16.58 -5.94 4.49
CA SER A 5 15.61 -6.70 5.27
C SER A 5 14.21 -6.29 4.84
N GLU A 6 13.41 -7.23 4.36
CA GLU A 6 12.09 -7.04 3.72
C GLU A 6 11.10 -6.17 4.53
N ILE A 7 11.38 -5.95 5.82
CA ILE A 7 10.68 -5.00 6.71
C ILE A 7 10.91 -3.52 6.35
N GLU A 8 12.03 -3.15 5.72
CA GLU A 8 12.28 -1.75 5.29
C GLU A 8 11.24 -1.26 4.27
N LEU A 9 10.52 -2.19 3.61
CA LEU A 9 9.45 -1.87 2.66
C LEU A 9 8.03 -2.02 3.24
N ALA A 10 7.90 -2.28 4.54
CA ALA A 10 6.60 -2.31 5.21
C ALA A 10 6.12 -0.87 5.51
N HIS A 11 4.98 -0.49 4.94
CA HIS A 11 4.37 0.82 5.07
C HIS A 11 2.96 0.68 5.61
N LYS A 12 2.61 1.48 6.60
CA LYS A 12 1.23 1.52 7.11
C LYS A 12 0.49 2.70 6.51
N TRP A 13 -0.67 2.41 5.95
CA TRP A 13 -1.56 3.40 5.36
C TRP A 13 -2.54 3.94 6.40
N TYR A 14 -2.70 5.25 6.39
CA TYR A 14 -3.66 5.96 7.21
C TYR A 14 -4.39 7.00 6.35
N VAL A 15 -5.67 7.20 6.65
CA VAL A 15 -6.45 8.34 6.17
C VAL A 15 -6.64 9.28 7.34
N ILE A 16 -6.40 10.57 7.10
CA ILE A 16 -6.59 11.61 8.10
C ILE A 16 -7.72 12.52 7.61
N ASP A 17 -8.79 12.60 8.39
CA ASP A 17 -9.81 13.62 8.19
C ASP A 17 -9.25 14.98 8.65
N VAL A 18 -9.16 15.93 7.73
CA VAL A 18 -8.45 17.20 7.97
C VAL A 18 -9.23 18.14 8.91
N GLU A 19 -10.56 18.04 8.93
CA GLU A 19 -11.41 18.93 9.74
C GLU A 19 -11.44 18.48 11.20
N SER A 20 -11.68 17.19 11.43
CA SER A 20 -11.77 16.59 12.77
C SER A 20 -10.42 16.14 13.33
N GLY A 21 -9.45 15.87 12.47
CA GLY A 21 -8.18 15.25 12.83
C GLY A 21 -8.27 13.75 13.09
N GLU A 22 -9.41 13.12 12.79
CA GLU A 22 -9.58 11.66 12.94
C GLU A 22 -8.61 10.89 12.03
N VAL A 23 -8.01 9.83 12.58
CA VAL A 23 -7.04 8.99 11.87
C VAL A 23 -7.59 7.59 11.73
N THR A 24 -7.84 7.19 10.49
CA THR A 24 -8.32 5.85 10.14
C THR A 24 -7.14 4.99 9.65
N PRO A 25 -6.72 3.96 10.40
CA PRO A 25 -5.76 2.99 9.89
C PRO A 25 -6.40 2.11 8.82
N LEU A 26 -5.70 1.88 7.71
CA LEU A 26 -6.15 1.00 6.64
C LEU A 26 -5.44 -0.35 6.73
N VAL A 27 -4.27 -0.45 6.11
CA VAL A 27 -3.51 -1.71 5.98
C VAL A 27 -2.03 -1.46 6.24
N THR A 28 -1.31 -2.51 6.62
CA THR A 28 0.15 -2.55 6.50
C THR A 28 0.49 -3.28 5.21
N GLN A 29 1.19 -2.60 4.31
CA GLN A 29 1.61 -3.10 3.01
C GLN A 29 3.12 -3.34 3.01
N VAL A 30 3.56 -4.51 2.57
CA VAL A 30 4.93 -4.67 2.05
C VAL A 30 4.87 -4.30 0.57
N ALA A 31 5.48 -3.17 0.23
CA ALA A 31 5.40 -2.63 -1.12
C ALA A 31 6.20 -3.52 -2.09
N TYR A 32 5.63 -3.75 -3.27
CA TYR A 32 6.40 -4.32 -4.38
C TYR A 32 7.47 -3.32 -4.82
N ASP A 33 8.66 -3.80 -5.20
CA ASP A 33 9.85 -3.00 -5.50
C ASP A 33 9.59 -1.85 -6.52
N GLN A 34 8.71 -2.11 -7.50
CA GLN A 34 8.35 -1.12 -8.51
C GLN A 34 7.25 -0.14 -8.08
N PHE A 35 6.47 -0.43 -7.04
CA PHE A 35 5.30 0.38 -6.68
C PHE A 35 5.69 1.82 -6.31
N LEU A 36 6.58 1.96 -5.32
CA LEU A 36 7.06 3.27 -4.88
C LEU A 36 7.90 3.96 -5.95
N PHE A 37 8.69 3.20 -6.72
CA PHE A 37 9.47 3.73 -7.82
C PHE A 37 8.57 4.37 -8.89
N VAL A 38 7.54 3.65 -9.34
CA VAL A 38 6.59 4.13 -10.36
C VAL A 38 5.88 5.39 -9.86
N GLN A 39 5.45 5.42 -8.60
CA GLN A 39 4.80 6.59 -8.01
C GLN A 39 5.71 7.83 -8.06
N VAL A 40 6.96 7.73 -7.57
CA VAL A 40 7.90 8.87 -7.55
C VAL A 40 8.34 9.26 -8.96
N PHE A 41 8.50 8.30 -9.86
CA PHE A 41 8.88 8.56 -11.25
C PHE A 41 7.82 9.41 -11.97
N PHE A 42 6.54 9.05 -11.83
CA PHE A 42 5.46 9.79 -12.50
C PHE A 42 5.16 11.14 -11.85
N ASP A 43 5.40 11.30 -10.55
CA ASP A 43 5.29 12.59 -9.85
C ASP A 43 6.24 13.68 -10.39
N GLN A 44 7.27 13.32 -11.18
CA GLN A 44 8.16 14.27 -11.83
C GLN A 44 7.55 14.94 -13.07
N TYR A 45 6.47 14.37 -13.62
CA TYR A 45 5.77 14.92 -14.76
C TYR A 45 4.59 15.78 -14.28
N VAL A 46 4.12 16.71 -15.13
CA VAL A 46 2.97 17.59 -14.85
C VAL A 46 1.69 16.80 -14.55
N GLU A 47 1.62 15.55 -15.03
CA GLU A 47 0.51 14.62 -14.81
C GLU A 47 0.92 13.59 -13.73
N SER A 48 0.41 13.75 -12.51
CA SER A 48 0.74 12.88 -11.38
C SER A 48 0.04 11.53 -11.46
N HIS A 49 0.66 10.52 -10.86
CA HIS A 49 0.02 9.22 -10.65
C HIS A 49 -1.08 9.36 -9.59
N ASN A 50 -2.34 9.10 -9.95
CA ASN A 50 -3.44 9.17 -8.99
C ASN A 50 -3.71 7.78 -8.41
N ILE A 51 -3.26 7.54 -7.19
CA ILE A 51 -3.61 6.34 -6.42
C ILE A 51 -5.05 6.38 -5.90
N TRP A 52 -5.69 7.55 -5.94
CA TRP A 52 -7.08 7.77 -5.53
C TRP A 52 -8.05 7.51 -6.68
N SER A 53 -9.21 6.94 -6.37
CA SER A 53 -10.35 6.98 -7.27
C SER A 53 -10.78 8.44 -7.49
N PRO A 54 -11.39 8.78 -8.65
CA PRO A 54 -11.84 10.16 -8.94
C PRO A 54 -12.86 10.72 -7.94
N ASP A 55 -13.60 9.85 -7.26
CA ASP A 55 -14.57 10.21 -6.21
C ASP A 55 -13.96 10.23 -4.79
N SER A 56 -12.64 10.00 -4.68
CA SER A 56 -11.88 9.93 -3.43
C SER A 56 -12.35 8.88 -2.42
N THR A 57 -13.12 7.88 -2.85
CA THR A 57 -13.64 6.84 -1.95
C THR A 57 -12.72 5.62 -1.80
N LYS A 58 -11.75 5.46 -2.71
CA LYS A 58 -10.88 4.28 -2.77
C LYS A 58 -9.45 4.64 -3.12
N ILE A 59 -8.53 3.80 -2.67
CA ILE A 59 -7.13 3.83 -3.10
C ILE A 59 -6.74 2.52 -3.77
N LEU A 60 -5.85 2.60 -4.75
CA LEU A 60 -5.27 1.48 -5.47
C LEU A 60 -3.79 1.34 -5.09
N ILE A 61 -3.40 0.18 -4.54
CA ILE A 61 -2.01 -0.10 -4.18
C ILE A 61 -1.57 -1.47 -4.69
N SER A 62 -0.26 -1.68 -4.87
CA SER A 62 0.30 -2.99 -5.24
C SER A 62 1.35 -3.49 -4.24
N GLY A 63 1.15 -4.66 -3.69
CA GLY A 63 2.01 -5.25 -2.66
C GLY A 63 1.33 -6.42 -1.97
N ALA A 64 1.92 -6.88 -0.87
CA ALA A 64 1.30 -7.85 0.02
C ALA A 64 0.84 -7.16 1.31
N PHE A 65 -0.21 -7.67 1.94
CA PHE A 65 -0.60 -7.23 3.27
C PHE A 65 0.15 -7.99 4.35
N LEU A 66 0.50 -7.25 5.39
CA LEU A 66 1.15 -7.78 6.57
C LEU A 66 0.18 -7.72 7.74
N ASP A 67 -0.20 -8.89 8.25
CA ASP A 67 -0.89 -8.99 9.54
C ASP A 67 0.15 -8.81 10.66
N MET A 68 0.13 -7.63 11.28
CA MET A 68 1.09 -7.26 12.33
C MET A 68 0.95 -8.15 13.58
N ASP A 69 -0.24 -8.65 13.88
CA ASP A 69 -0.48 -9.51 15.04
C ASP A 69 0.06 -10.93 14.81
N ALA A 70 0.10 -11.37 13.54
CA ALA A 70 0.73 -12.63 13.16
C ALA A 70 2.26 -12.52 13.10
N VAL A 71 2.78 -11.35 12.72
CA VAL A 71 4.21 -11.10 12.48
C VAL A 71 4.96 -10.75 13.75
N ILE A 72 4.39 -9.92 14.62
CA ILE A 72 4.99 -9.57 15.92
C ILE A 72 4.58 -10.62 16.94
N LYS A 73 5.55 -11.41 17.40
CA LYS A 73 5.31 -12.42 18.44
C LYS A 73 5.19 -11.78 19.82
N PRO A 74 4.59 -12.49 20.80
CA PRO A 74 4.45 -11.98 22.17
C PRO A 74 5.78 -11.63 22.86
N ASP A 75 6.90 -12.21 22.42
CA ASP A 75 8.24 -11.90 22.91
C ASP A 75 8.90 -10.70 22.20
N GLY A 76 8.17 -10.04 21.29
CA GLY A 76 8.64 -8.91 20.50
C GLY A 76 9.49 -9.30 19.29
N SER A 77 9.71 -10.60 19.03
CA SER A 77 10.39 -11.04 17.82
C SER A 77 9.51 -10.85 16.58
N ILE A 78 10.13 -10.56 15.45
CA ILE A 78 9.47 -10.38 14.16
C ILE A 78 9.72 -11.62 13.32
N VAL A 79 8.65 -12.27 12.85
CA VAL A 79 8.71 -13.41 11.94
C VAL A 79 7.88 -13.08 10.71
N LEU A 80 8.56 -12.85 9.58
CA LEU A 80 7.92 -12.63 8.30
C LEU A 80 7.49 -13.96 7.66
N PRO A 81 6.46 -13.96 6.80
CA PRO A 81 6.18 -15.11 5.96
C PRO A 81 7.32 -15.36 4.97
N ASP A 82 7.54 -16.63 4.59
CA ASP A 82 8.57 -17.00 3.61
C ASP A 82 8.24 -16.49 2.19
N GLU A 83 6.96 -16.20 1.91
CA GLU A 83 6.47 -15.70 0.64
C GLU A 83 5.43 -14.59 0.86
N PHE A 84 5.51 -13.54 0.04
CA PHE A 84 4.54 -12.44 0.02
C PHE A 84 3.56 -12.61 -1.15
N ASP A 85 2.27 -12.73 -0.86
CA ASP A 85 1.20 -12.74 -1.87
C ASP A 85 0.99 -11.32 -2.44
N THR A 86 1.87 -10.94 -3.38
CA THR A 86 1.86 -9.62 -4.00
C THR A 86 0.74 -9.50 -5.02
N ARG A 87 -0.18 -8.56 -4.77
CA ARG A 87 -1.34 -8.30 -5.62
C ARG A 87 -1.60 -6.82 -5.76
N ILE A 88 -2.49 -6.51 -6.69
CA ILE A 88 -3.11 -5.19 -6.80
C ILE A 88 -4.38 -5.21 -5.95
N TRP A 89 -4.52 -4.21 -5.09
CA TRP A 89 -5.59 -4.09 -4.11
C TRP A 89 -6.33 -2.77 -4.28
N VAL A 90 -7.65 -2.83 -4.20
CA VAL A 90 -8.52 -1.66 -4.03
C VAL A 90 -8.96 -1.62 -2.57
N ILE A 91 -8.69 -0.50 -1.91
CA ILE A 91 -8.99 -0.31 -0.49
C ILE A 91 -10.00 0.82 -0.34
N ASP A 92 -11.01 0.58 0.48
CA ASP A 92 -11.96 1.61 0.87
C ASP A 92 -11.36 2.54 1.94
N ILE A 93 -11.50 3.85 1.76
CA ILE A 93 -10.84 4.83 2.62
C ILE A 93 -11.41 4.91 4.03
N THR A 94 -12.61 4.37 4.24
CA THR A 94 -13.24 4.29 5.58
C THR A 94 -12.63 3.18 6.42
N GLY A 95 -11.93 2.22 5.81
CA GLY A 95 -11.44 1.02 6.48
C GLY A 95 -12.53 0.02 6.89
N GLU A 96 -13.80 0.28 6.56
CA GLU A 96 -14.94 -0.57 6.97
C GLU A 96 -15.12 -1.81 6.09
N SER A 97 -14.57 -1.77 4.88
CA SER A 97 -14.68 -2.86 3.90
C SER A 97 -13.35 -3.61 3.75
N GLU A 98 -13.43 -4.93 3.58
CA GLU A 98 -12.25 -5.72 3.25
C GLU A 98 -11.64 -5.27 1.91
N PRO A 99 -10.30 -5.18 1.82
CA PRO A 99 -9.63 -4.87 0.56
C PRO A 99 -9.98 -5.87 -0.55
N LEU A 100 -10.27 -5.34 -1.73
CA LEU A 100 -10.58 -6.16 -2.91
C LEU A 100 -9.30 -6.44 -3.70
N SER A 101 -8.98 -7.72 -3.88
CA SER A 101 -7.94 -8.14 -4.83
C SER A 101 -8.45 -8.04 -6.26
N VAL A 102 -7.74 -7.33 -7.14
CA VAL A 102 -8.08 -7.24 -8.57
C VAL A 102 -7.17 -8.09 -9.47
N GLY A 103 -6.10 -8.68 -8.90
CA GLY A 103 -5.21 -9.60 -9.60
C GLY A 103 -3.74 -9.37 -9.24
N THR A 104 -2.85 -10.06 -9.97
CA THR A 104 -1.39 -9.91 -9.86
C THR A 104 -0.87 -8.98 -10.96
N GLY A 105 0.09 -8.12 -10.64
CA GLY A 105 0.77 -7.28 -11.64
C GLY A 105 1.28 -5.96 -11.08
N THR A 106 1.75 -5.09 -11.98
CA THR A 106 2.19 -3.73 -11.68
C THR A 106 1.11 -2.73 -12.09
N VAL A 107 0.82 -1.76 -11.21
CA VAL A 107 -0.04 -0.62 -11.54
C VAL A 107 0.78 0.48 -12.17
N ALA A 108 0.35 0.94 -13.35
CA ALA A 108 0.81 2.20 -13.92
C ALA A 108 -0.38 2.91 -14.57
N SER A 109 -0.71 4.12 -14.10
CA SER A 109 -1.59 5.07 -14.76
C SER A 109 -0.80 6.21 -15.41
N TRP A 110 -1.27 6.64 -16.56
CA TRP A 110 -0.81 7.85 -17.24
C TRP A 110 -2.00 8.47 -17.94
N SER A 111 -2.16 9.78 -17.84
CA SER A 111 -3.18 10.54 -18.55
C SER A 111 -2.49 11.45 -19.56
N PRO A 112 -2.54 11.16 -20.87
CA PRO A 112 -2.27 12.18 -21.88
C PRO A 112 -3.43 13.18 -21.92
N GLN A 113 -3.13 14.47 -21.85
CA GLN A 113 -4.03 15.49 -22.40
C GLN A 113 -3.87 15.56 -23.92
#